data_AF-B1YWD4-F1
#
_entry.id   AF-B1YWD4-F1
#
_cell.length_a   1.000
_cell.length_b   1.000
_cell.length_c   1.000
_cell.angle_alpha   90.00
_cell.angle_beta   90.00
_cell.angle_gamma   90.00
#
_symmetry.space_group_name_H-M   'P 1'
#
loop_
_entity.id
_entity.type
_entity.pdbx_description
1 polymer ?
#
loop_
_entity_poly.entity_id
_entity_poly.type
_entity_poly.pdbx_seq_one_letter_code
_entity_poly.pdbx_strand_id
1 'polypeptide(L)'
;MDDAWPQLQKFIREVRAAGAFGLDDELTRDMDLYHDLDWEPPKIVNIMRTWGERFHVDLSDFNVAYYVPSASMRKRDVVLAALKSPFSPKARESLGGRSLTLGMLEEAMKRGRWEQR
;
A
#
# COMPACT_ATOMS: atom_id res chain seq x y z
N MET A 1 20.29 -16.01 5.75
CA MET A 1 19.37 -15.03 5.16
C MET A 1 18.03 -15.31 5.81
N ASP A 2 17.60 -14.45 6.71
CA ASP A 2 16.22 -14.52 7.21
C ASP A 2 15.28 -14.32 6.02
N ASP A 3 14.36 -15.25 5.80
CA ASP A 3 13.39 -15.12 4.72
C ASP A 3 12.46 -13.93 5.05
N ALA A 4 12.63 -12.83 4.31
CA ALA A 4 11.84 -11.61 4.47
C ALA A 4 10.34 -11.84 4.22
N TRP A 5 10.02 -12.80 3.35
CA TRP A 5 8.65 -13.08 2.91
C TRP A 5 7.73 -13.62 4.03
N PRO A 6 8.06 -14.71 4.75
CA PRO A 6 7.26 -15.15 5.91
C PRO A 6 7.04 -14.07 6.97
N GLN A 7 8.05 -13.22 7.20
CA GLN A 7 7.94 -12.11 8.17
C GLN A 7 6.98 -11.03 7.69
N LEU A 8 7.04 -10.68 6.40
CA LEU A 8 6.10 -9.76 5.78
C LEU A 8 4.68 -10.32 5.82
N GLN A 9 4.49 -11.58 5.43
CA GLN A 9 3.18 -12.24 5.48
C GLN A 9 2.58 -12.20 6.90
N LYS A 10 3.39 -12.49 7.93
CA LYS A 10 2.97 -12.39 9.33
C LYS A 10 2.55 -10.97 9.69
N PHE A 11 3.33 -9.96 9.33
CA PHE A 11 3.01 -8.56 9.57
C PHE A 11 1.68 -8.14 8.90
N ILE A 12 1.49 -8.47 7.62
CA ILE A 12 0.27 -8.13 6.90
C ILE A 12 -0.95 -8.82 7.51
N ARG A 13 -0.82 -10.09 7.93
CA ARG A 13 -1.87 -10.83 8.66
C ARG A 13 -2.21 -10.16 10.00
N GLU A 14 -1.23 -9.73 10.78
CA GLU A 14 -1.43 -9.01 12.05
C GLU A 14 -2.20 -7.69 11.82
N VAL A 15 -1.82 -6.93 10.79
CA VAL A 15 -2.49 -5.67 10.42
C VAL A 15 -3.93 -5.89 9.93
N ARG A 16 -4.19 -6.96 9.16
CA ARG A 16 -5.54 -7.30 8.67
C ARG A 16 -6.44 -7.83 9.80
N ALA A 17 -5.92 -8.69 10.67
CA ALA A 17 -6.65 -9.27 11.79
C ALA A 17 -7.12 -8.20 12.80
N ALA A 18 -6.40 -7.08 12.90
CA ALA A 18 -6.82 -5.94 13.71
C ALA A 18 -8.08 -5.21 13.17
N GLY A 19 -8.54 -5.49 11.94
CA GLY A 19 -9.61 -4.76 11.28
C GLY A 19 -10.78 -5.57 10.71
N ALA A 20 -10.64 -6.88 10.48
CA ALA A 20 -11.76 -7.71 9.98
C ALA A 20 -11.57 -9.19 10.32
N PHE A 21 -12.68 -9.85 10.69
CA PHE A 21 -12.77 -11.30 10.77
C PHE A 21 -12.66 -11.91 9.38
N GLY A 22 -11.73 -12.86 9.23
CA GLY A 22 -11.80 -13.93 8.24
C GLY A 22 -11.54 -13.51 6.80
N LEU A 23 -10.27 -13.46 6.41
CA LEU A 23 -9.85 -13.82 5.06
C LEU A 23 -8.46 -14.46 5.19
N ASP A 24 -8.45 -15.79 5.20
CA ASP A 24 -7.25 -16.62 5.09
C ASP A 24 -6.79 -16.66 3.62
N ASP A 25 -6.84 -15.51 2.95
CA ASP A 25 -6.44 -15.40 1.56
C ASP A 25 -4.93 -15.59 1.47
N GLU A 26 -4.53 -16.41 0.52
CA GLU A 26 -3.13 -16.62 0.19
C GLU A 26 -2.52 -15.27 -0.22
N LEU A 27 -1.68 -14.69 0.64
CA LEU A 27 -0.93 -13.49 0.32
C LEU A 27 0.09 -13.83 -0.77
N THR A 28 0.07 -13.09 -1.87
CA THR A 28 1.02 -13.21 -2.97
C THR A 28 1.82 -11.91 -3.15
N ARG A 29 2.97 -11.98 -3.83
CA ARG A 29 3.89 -10.83 -3.99
C ARG A 29 3.37 -9.75 -4.92
N ASP A 30 2.50 -10.13 -5.84
CA ASP A 30 1.84 -9.28 -6.82
C ASP A 30 0.68 -8.48 -6.22
N MET A 31 0.17 -8.86 -5.03
CA MET A 31 -0.90 -8.12 -4.38
C MET A 31 -0.53 -6.66 -4.13
N ASP A 32 -1.37 -5.77 -4.64
CA ASP A 32 -1.30 -4.32 -4.50
C ASP A 32 -1.97 -3.85 -3.20
N LEU A 33 -1.30 -2.96 -2.47
CA LEU A 33 -1.82 -2.45 -1.19
C LEU A 33 -3.13 -1.67 -1.34
N TYR A 34 -3.33 -0.96 -2.45
CA TYR A 34 -4.52 -0.15 -2.69
C TYR A 34 -5.63 -0.98 -3.33
N HIS A 35 -5.33 -1.75 -4.38
CA HIS A 35 -6.33 -2.46 -5.17
C HIS A 35 -6.74 -3.82 -4.59
N ASP A 36 -5.77 -4.65 -4.18
CA ASP A 36 -6.05 -6.02 -3.75
C ASP A 36 -6.28 -6.12 -2.24
N LEU A 37 -5.54 -5.33 -1.46
CA LEU A 37 -5.72 -5.26 -0.01
C LEU A 37 -6.76 -4.21 0.43
N ASP A 38 -7.30 -3.43 -0.52
CA ASP A 38 -8.32 -2.39 -0.32
C ASP A 38 -7.95 -1.40 0.80
N TRP A 39 -6.68 -0.99 0.89
CA TRP A 39 -6.24 -0.01 1.87
C TRP A 39 -6.23 1.40 1.30
N GLU A 40 -7.01 2.30 1.90
CA GLU A 40 -6.99 3.71 1.53
C GLU A 40 -5.62 4.38 1.82
N PRO A 41 -5.24 5.46 1.08
CA PRO A 41 -3.90 6.05 1.18
C PRO A 41 -3.45 6.45 2.58
N PRO A 42 -4.29 7.04 3.46
CA PRO A 42 -3.90 7.32 4.84
C PRO A 42 -3.52 6.05 5.63
N LYS A 43 -4.21 4.94 5.38
CA LYS A 43 -3.89 3.64 5.98
C LYS A 43 -2.56 3.13 5.44
N ILE A 44 -2.33 3.20 4.13
CA ILE A 44 -1.06 2.81 3.50
C ILE A 44 0.10 3.58 4.15
N VAL A 45 0.02 4.90 4.30
CA VAL A 45 1.08 5.71 4.92
C VAL A 45 1.38 5.25 6.35
N ASN A 46 0.33 5.02 7.14
CA ASN A 46 0.50 4.57 8.52
C ASN A 46 1.14 3.18 8.59
N ILE A 47 0.67 2.23 7.77
CA ILE A 47 1.21 0.87 7.74
C ILE A 47 2.65 0.85 7.24
N MET A 48 2.97 1.62 6.18
CA MET A 48 4.34 1.74 5.69
C MET A 48 5.28 2.26 6.78
N ARG A 49 4.88 3.27 7.56
CA ARG A 49 5.69 3.77 8.68
C ARG A 49 5.95 2.69 9.73
N THR A 50 4.90 2.04 10.24
CA THR A 50 5.03 0.97 11.25
C THR A 50 5.86 -0.20 10.72
N TRP A 51 5.69 -0.54 9.44
CA TRP A 51 6.46 -1.57 8.76
C TRP A 51 7.94 -1.20 8.66
N GLY A 52 8.26 0.03 8.23
CA GLY A 52 9.63 0.52 8.10
C GLY A 52 10.36 0.57 9.44
N GLU A 53 9.67 0.99 10.51
CA GLU A 53 10.20 0.97 11.88
C GLU A 53 10.49 -0.46 12.34
N ARG A 54 9.56 -1.40 12.11
CA ARG A 54 9.67 -2.80 12.56
C ARG A 54 10.78 -3.57 11.86
N PHE A 55 10.95 -3.34 10.56
CA PHE A 55 11.92 -4.08 9.74
C PHE A 55 13.17 -3.27 9.40
N HIS A 56 13.36 -2.12 10.04
CA HIS A 56 14.50 -1.23 9.84
C HIS A 56 14.72 -0.84 8.38
N VAL A 57 13.64 -0.52 7.66
CA VAL A 57 13.68 -0.07 6.27
C VAL A 57 13.65 1.46 6.23
N ASP A 58 14.65 2.06 5.59
CA ASP A 58 14.65 3.49 5.32
C ASP A 58 13.54 3.87 4.32
N LEU A 59 12.68 4.80 4.72
CA LEU A 59 11.53 5.29 3.95
C LEU A 59 11.73 6.71 3.42
N SER A 60 12.94 7.27 3.47
CA SER A 60 13.22 8.65 3.06
C SER A 60 12.74 8.96 1.63
N ASP A 61 12.83 7.96 0.73
CA ASP A 61 12.37 8.06 -0.65
C ASP A 61 10.92 7.62 -0.86
N PHE A 62 10.15 7.26 0.17
CA PHE A 62 8.77 6.80 0.00
C PHE A 62 7.79 7.97 -0.12
N ASN A 63 6.97 7.97 -1.18
CA ASN A 63 5.87 8.93 -1.36
C ASN A 63 4.60 8.21 -1.86
N VAL A 64 3.58 8.12 -1.02
CA VAL A 64 2.31 7.45 -1.38
C VAL A 64 1.64 8.08 -2.62
N ALA A 65 1.80 9.38 -2.84
CA ALA A 65 1.20 10.07 -3.98
C ALA A 65 1.82 9.66 -5.34
N TYR A 66 3.01 9.06 -5.32
CA TYR A 66 3.63 8.48 -6.50
C TYR A 66 2.88 7.23 -6.99
N TYR A 67 2.35 6.44 -6.06
CA TYR A 67 1.64 5.19 -6.32
C TYR A 67 0.13 5.41 -6.46
N VAL A 68 -0.43 6.29 -5.63
CA VAL A 68 -1.85 6.62 -5.62
C VAL A 68 -2.01 8.14 -5.82
N PRO A 69 -2.00 8.65 -7.06
CA PRO A 69 -2.04 10.08 -7.36
C PRO A 69 -3.24 10.82 -6.75
N SER A 70 -4.37 10.13 -6.59
CA SER A 70 -5.57 10.65 -5.91
C SER A 70 -5.30 11.07 -4.45
N ALA A 71 -4.26 10.53 -3.80
CA ALA A 71 -3.85 10.94 -2.46
C ALA A 71 -3.36 12.40 -2.40
N SER A 72 -2.93 12.98 -3.53
CA SER A 72 -2.48 14.38 -3.62
C SER A 72 -3.59 15.38 -4.00
N MET A 73 -4.80 14.89 -4.33
CA MET A 73 -5.89 15.77 -4.73
C MET A 73 -6.34 16.64 -3.55
N ARG A 74 -6.27 17.97 -3.73
CA ARG A 74 -6.81 18.93 -2.77
C ARG A 74 -8.32 18.73 -2.66
N LYS A 75 -8.87 18.95 -1.46
CA LYS A 75 -10.32 18.81 -1.14
C LYS A 75 -11.26 19.51 -2.14
N ARG A 76 -10.79 20.51 -2.88
CA ARG A 76 -11.58 21.24 -3.89
C ARG A 76 -11.77 20.46 -5.21
N ASP A 77 -10.82 19.63 -5.60
CA ASP A 77 -10.90 18.82 -6.83
C ASP A 77 -11.72 17.53 -6.60
N VAL A 78 -11.73 17.03 -5.36
CA VAL A 78 -12.54 15.89 -4.92
C VAL A 78 -14.04 16.17 -5.05
N VAL A 79 -14.50 17.42 -4.86
CA VAL A 79 -15.93 17.78 -4.97
C VAL A 79 -16.41 17.75 -6.42
N LEU A 80 -15.56 18.14 -7.38
CA LEU A 80 -15.87 18.04 -8.81
C LEU A 80 -15.83 16.58 -9.30
N ALA A 81 -14.91 15.76 -8.77
CA ALA A 81 -14.86 14.32 -9.05
C ALA A 81 -16.02 13.54 -8.40
N ALA A 82 -16.50 13.98 -7.22
CA ALA A 82 -17.63 13.40 -6.49
C ALA A 82 -18.94 13.38 -7.29
N LEU A 83 -19.16 14.37 -8.17
CA LEU A 83 -20.31 14.41 -9.08
C LEU A 83 -20.27 13.34 -10.19
N LYS A 84 -19.12 12.66 -10.40
CA LYS A 84 -18.94 11.57 -11.38
C LYS A 84 -18.58 10.21 -10.76
N SER A 85 -18.75 10.04 -9.44
CA SER A 85 -18.42 8.83 -8.68
C SER A 85 -16.92 8.45 -8.71
N PRO A 86 -16.10 9.01 -7.79
CA PRO A 86 -14.67 8.74 -7.69
C PRO A 86 -14.36 7.41 -6.97
N PHE A 87 -15.39 6.69 -6.54
CA PHE A 87 -15.28 5.41 -5.83
C PHE A 87 -15.55 4.19 -6.73
N SER A 88 -15.80 4.42 -8.02
CA SER A 88 -15.88 3.34 -9.01
C SER A 88 -14.49 2.75 -9.24
N PRO A 89 -14.32 1.42 -9.27
CA PRO A 89 -13.08 0.75 -9.69
C PRO A 89 -12.53 1.31 -11.02
N LYS A 90 -13.44 1.72 -11.91
CA LYS A 90 -13.14 2.28 -13.24
C LYS A 90 -12.59 3.71 -13.19
N ALA A 91 -12.96 4.50 -12.18
CA ALA A 91 -12.39 5.82 -11.95
C ALA A 91 -10.98 5.71 -11.35
N ARG A 92 -10.78 4.70 -10.47
CA ARG A 92 -9.49 4.36 -9.87
C ARG A 92 -8.46 3.89 -10.92
N GLU A 93 -8.86 3.05 -11.88
CA GLU A 93 -8.00 2.65 -13.02
C GLU A 93 -7.60 3.83 -13.94
N SER A 94 -8.51 4.79 -14.16
CA SER A 94 -8.28 5.89 -15.10
C SER A 94 -7.24 6.93 -14.63
N LEU A 95 -6.88 6.93 -13.35
CA LEU A 95 -6.00 7.94 -12.73
C LEU A 95 -4.52 7.54 -12.71
N GLY A 96 -4.14 6.41 -13.30
CA GLY A 96 -2.74 6.10 -13.63
C GLY A 96 -1.81 5.95 -12.42
N GLY A 97 -2.28 5.32 -11.33
CA GLY A 97 -1.43 4.94 -10.22
C GLY A 97 -0.48 3.80 -10.60
N ARG A 98 0.76 3.85 -10.10
CA ARG A 98 1.70 2.71 -10.17
C ARG A 98 1.38 1.75 -9.02
N SER A 99 1.46 0.45 -9.27
CA SER A 99 1.21 -0.54 -8.23
C SER A 99 2.22 -0.43 -7.08
N LEU A 100 1.74 -0.56 -5.86
CA LEU A 100 2.53 -0.65 -4.64
C LEU A 100 2.30 -2.05 -4.06
N THR A 101 3.16 -3.01 -4.41
CA THR A 101 2.90 -4.43 -4.13
C THR A 101 3.68 -4.98 -2.94
N LEU A 102 3.22 -6.11 -2.39
CA LEU A 102 3.91 -6.83 -1.32
C LEU A 102 5.33 -7.28 -1.71
N GLY A 103 5.57 -7.61 -2.97
CA GLY A 103 6.90 -7.94 -3.48
C GLY A 103 7.86 -6.76 -3.40
N MET A 104 7.38 -5.52 -3.60
CA MET A 104 8.22 -4.32 -3.44
C MET A 104 8.63 -4.13 -1.98
N LEU A 105 7.71 -4.39 -1.03
CA LEU A 105 8.03 -4.38 0.40
C LEU A 105 9.07 -5.45 0.73
N GLU A 106 8.88 -6.68 0.26
CA GLU A 106 9.87 -7.75 0.49
C GLU A 106 11.26 -7.38 -0.03
N GLU A 107 11.35 -6.80 -1.23
CA GLU A 107 12.63 -6.35 -1.80
C GLU A 107 13.26 -5.23 -0.99
N ALA A 108 12.46 -4.28 -0.49
CA ALA A 108 12.95 -3.22 0.37
C ALA A 108 13.43 -3.73 1.74
N MET A 109 12.79 -4.78 2.31
CA MET A 109 13.30 -5.47 3.50
C MET A 109 14.68 -6.10 3.25
N LYS A 110 14.87 -6.76 2.10
CA LYS A 110 16.17 -7.35 1.74
C LYS A 110 17.26 -6.29 1.58
N ARG A 111 16.91 -5.08 1.15
CA ARG A 111 17.85 -3.97 0.89
C ARG A 111 18.06 -3.05 2.09
N GLY A 112 17.14 -3.04 3.05
CA GLY A 112 17.10 -2.09 4.17
C GLY A 112 16.68 -0.67 3.80
N ARG A 113 16.17 -0.44 2.58
CA ARG A 113 15.68 0.87 2.11
C ARG A 113 14.61 0.74 1.04
N TRP A 114 13.73 1.72 0.98
CA TRP A 114 12.78 1.91 -0.11
C TRP A 114 13.44 2.62 -1.28
N GLU A 115 13.20 2.14 -2.50
CA GLU A 115 13.62 2.79 -3.73
C GLU A 115 12.41 2.89 -4.65
N GLN A 116 12.00 4.12 -4.99
CA GLN A 116 10.99 4.30 -6.04
C GLN A 116 11.55 3.83 -7.38
N ARG A 117 10.76 3.04 -8.12
CA ARG A 117 11.08 2.55 -9.46
C ARG A 117 10.00 2.96 -10.44
#